data_AF-A0A2T0KTR3-F1
#
_entry.id   AF-A0A2T0KTR3-F1
#
_cell.length_a   1.000
_cell.length_b   1.000
_cell.length_c   1.000
_cell.angle_alpha   90.00
_cell.angle_beta   90.00
_cell.angle_gamma   90.00
#
_symmetry.space_group_name_H-M   'P 1'
#
loop_
_entity.id
_entity.type
_entity.pdbx_description
1 polymer ?
#
loop_
_entity_poly.entity_id
_entity_poly.type
_entity_poly.pdbx_seq_one_letter_code
_entity_poly.pdbx_strand_id
1 'polypeptide(L)'
;MDNPNTQPTTQSAQPAQPRRIHPLVATAAGAVIIASLAATAAVTGLFTKASSSGAQNDQTQAAQVATQATPPGVVDSAAPAHLTAQQAAQQQAAQQQAAQQPRPAPAPAPAPTQQQYAQQQQAQPAPNYAQQPPPQPAYCSSCGTVEAISAVRQEGHGTGIGAVGGAVAGGVVGNQFGSGNGRTAMTVLGALGGGLAGNSVEKHIRSTTSYSVRVRMENGKTRYFTYHEAPPFQQGQRVRVQNGTLVAS
;
A
#
# COMPACT_ATOMS: atom_id res chain seq x y z
N MET A 1 88.43 59.18 4.68
CA MET A 1 87.26 60.01 4.33
C MET A 1 86.09 59.08 4.10
N ASP A 2 85.04 59.34 4.85
CA ASP A 2 83.99 58.44 5.29
C ASP A 2 83.00 58.04 4.19
N ASN A 3 82.46 56.83 4.36
CA ASN A 3 81.49 56.16 3.51
C ASN A 3 80.05 56.56 3.94
N PRO A 4 79.21 57.16 3.08
CA PRO A 4 77.82 57.41 3.44
C PRO A 4 76.85 56.41 2.80
N ASN A 5 76.34 55.53 3.66
CA ASN A 5 74.96 55.00 3.75
C ASN A 5 74.17 54.72 2.45
N THR A 6 74.12 53.45 2.10
CA THR A 6 73.01 52.80 1.39
C THR A 6 71.79 52.68 2.31
N GLN A 7 70.76 53.50 2.08
CA GLN A 7 69.40 53.22 2.57
C GLN A 7 68.65 52.37 1.55
N PRO A 8 68.09 51.20 1.93
CA PRO A 8 67.09 50.54 1.12
C PRO A 8 65.75 51.27 1.27
N THR A 9 65.20 51.74 0.15
CA THR A 9 63.82 52.21 0.08
C THR A 9 62.89 51.02 0.33
N THR A 10 62.23 51.02 1.48
CA THR A 10 61.13 50.11 1.80
C THR A 10 59.90 50.47 0.96
N GLN A 11 59.72 49.81 -0.18
CA GLN A 11 58.43 49.77 -0.85
C GLN A 11 57.47 48.91 -0.02
N SER A 12 56.56 49.56 0.70
CA SER A 12 55.40 48.92 1.30
C SER A 12 54.50 48.36 0.21
N ALA A 13 54.57 47.05 -0.04
CA ALA A 13 53.56 46.34 -0.82
C ALA A 13 52.21 46.42 -0.07
N GLN A 14 51.25 47.15 -0.63
CA GLN A 14 49.88 47.17 -0.14
C GLN A 14 49.28 45.76 -0.25
N PRO A 15 48.68 45.20 0.81
CA PRO A 15 47.90 43.97 0.67
C PRO A 15 46.68 44.26 -0.21
N ALA A 16 46.50 43.46 -1.25
CA ALA A 16 45.31 43.48 -2.08
C ALA A 16 44.07 43.28 -1.19
N GLN A 17 43.22 44.31 -1.11
CA GLN A 17 41.97 44.28 -0.38
C GLN A 17 41.08 43.15 -0.94
N PRO A 18 40.62 42.18 -0.13
CA PRO A 18 39.70 41.17 -0.61
C PRO A 18 38.38 41.85 -1.00
N ARG A 19 38.01 41.76 -2.28
CA ARG A 19 36.69 42.22 -2.76
C ARG A 19 35.61 41.46 -1.98
N ARG A 20 34.97 42.13 -1.04
CA ARG A 20 33.78 41.60 -0.36
C ARG A 20 32.65 41.58 -1.38
N ILE A 21 32.33 40.39 -1.86
CA ILE A 21 31.19 40.16 -2.73
C ILE A 21 29.95 40.46 -1.90
N HIS A 22 29.16 41.45 -2.35
CA HIS A 22 27.93 41.82 -1.66
C HIS A 22 26.97 40.61 -1.64
N PRO A 23 26.29 40.35 -0.51
CA PRO A 23 25.44 39.17 -0.35
C PRO A 23 24.33 39.07 -1.41
N LEU A 24 23.96 40.21 -2.03
CA LEU A 24 23.01 40.26 -3.14
C LEU A 24 23.57 39.71 -4.47
N VAL A 25 24.88 39.78 -4.70
CA VAL A 25 25.52 39.26 -5.93
C VAL A 25 25.68 37.74 -5.84
N ALA A 26 25.92 37.21 -4.64
CA ALA A 26 26.03 35.77 -4.40
C ALA A 26 24.69 35.03 -4.62
N THR A 27 23.57 35.63 -4.20
CA THR A 27 22.23 35.05 -4.42
C THR A 27 21.82 35.07 -5.90
N ALA A 28 22.21 36.10 -6.64
CA ALA A 28 21.92 36.20 -8.07
C ALA A 28 22.67 35.13 -8.88
N ALA A 29 23.93 34.85 -8.56
CA ALA A 29 24.73 33.82 -9.24
C ALA A 29 24.16 32.40 -9.04
N GLY A 30 23.65 32.08 -7.84
CA GLY A 30 23.04 30.78 -7.57
C GLY A 30 21.77 30.52 -8.41
N ALA A 31 20.92 31.52 -8.57
CA ALA A 31 19.68 31.40 -9.34
C ALA A 31 19.94 31.18 -10.85
N VAL A 32 20.97 31.84 -11.40
CA VAL A 32 21.33 31.71 -12.82
C VAL A 32 21.84 30.31 -13.16
N ILE A 33 22.57 29.66 -12.25
CA ILE A 33 23.09 28.28 -12.47
C ILE A 33 21.94 27.27 -12.50
N ILE A 34 20.96 27.36 -11.59
CA ILE A 34 19.81 26.46 -11.56
C ILE A 34 18.91 26.65 -12.79
N ALA A 35 18.65 27.90 -13.18
CA ALA A 35 17.85 28.20 -14.37
C ALA A 35 18.51 27.74 -15.68
N SER A 36 19.85 27.81 -15.76
CA SER A 36 20.60 27.38 -16.95
C SER A 36 20.58 25.87 -17.15
N LEU A 37 20.56 25.08 -16.06
CA LEU A 37 20.44 23.61 -16.13
C LEU A 37 19.06 23.14 -16.62
N ALA A 38 17.98 23.89 -16.30
CA ALA A 38 16.64 23.55 -16.78
C ALA A 38 16.43 23.93 -18.27
N ALA A 39 17.06 25.02 -18.73
CA ALA A 39 16.92 25.49 -20.10
C ALA A 39 17.62 24.59 -21.12
N THR A 40 18.78 24.01 -20.80
CA THR A 40 19.49 23.08 -21.70
C THR A 40 18.77 21.73 -21.84
N ALA A 41 18.09 21.24 -20.79
CA ALA A 41 17.29 20.02 -20.87
C ALA A 41 16.11 20.13 -21.86
N ALA A 42 15.50 21.32 -21.97
CA ALA A 42 14.35 21.55 -22.86
C ALA A 42 14.74 21.65 -24.35
N VAL A 43 15.92 22.21 -24.65
CA VAL A 43 16.36 22.44 -26.04
C VAL A 43 17.01 21.19 -26.66
N THR A 44 17.61 20.32 -25.85
CA THR A 44 18.34 19.14 -26.36
C THR A 44 17.48 17.87 -26.49
N GLY A 45 16.16 17.95 -26.21
CA GLY A 45 15.23 16.83 -26.40
C GLY A 45 15.52 15.58 -25.55
N LEU A 46 16.43 15.67 -24.58
CA LEU A 46 16.85 14.58 -23.70
C LEU A 46 16.05 14.60 -22.39
N PHE A 47 14.73 14.73 -22.49
CA PHE A 47 13.86 14.26 -21.42
C PHE A 47 13.62 12.77 -21.63
N THR A 48 14.48 11.96 -21.04
CA THR A 48 14.16 10.56 -20.75
C THR A 48 12.85 10.56 -19.99
N LYS A 49 11.79 10.14 -20.69
CA LYS A 49 10.46 9.86 -20.14
C LYS A 49 10.63 8.94 -18.93
N ALA A 50 10.62 9.52 -17.74
CA ALA A 50 10.44 8.75 -16.51
C ALA A 50 8.99 8.26 -16.52
N SER A 51 8.78 7.09 -17.13
CA SER A 51 7.56 6.32 -16.93
C SER A 51 7.59 5.79 -15.50
N SER A 52 6.97 6.52 -14.57
CA SER A 52 6.43 5.88 -13.37
C SER A 52 5.33 4.94 -13.83
N SER A 53 5.45 3.66 -13.47
CA SER A 53 4.43 2.63 -13.58
C SER A 53 3.17 3.04 -12.80
N GLY A 54 2.34 3.86 -13.44
CA GLY A 54 0.92 4.03 -13.14
C GLY A 54 0.15 3.29 -14.23
N ALA A 55 -0.71 2.36 -13.81
CA ALA A 55 -1.56 1.57 -14.69
C ALA A 55 -2.28 2.45 -15.72
N GLN A 56 -1.93 2.27 -16.99
CA GLN A 56 -2.61 2.86 -18.12
C GLN A 56 -3.78 1.93 -18.45
N ASN A 57 -5.00 2.36 -18.10
CA ASN A 57 -6.23 1.72 -18.54
C ASN A 57 -6.35 1.87 -20.07
N ASP A 58 -6.22 0.75 -20.78
CA ASP A 58 -6.61 0.65 -22.18
C ASP A 58 -8.14 0.59 -22.27
N GLN A 59 -8.76 1.71 -22.62
CA GLN A 59 -10.06 1.71 -23.26
C GLN A 59 -10.19 2.96 -24.13
N THR A 60 -9.79 2.84 -25.40
CA THR A 60 -10.56 3.29 -26.58
C THR A 60 -9.75 3.07 -27.85
N GLN A 61 -10.07 2.02 -28.61
CA GLN A 61 -10.20 2.16 -30.07
C GLN A 61 -10.99 1.00 -30.66
N ALA A 62 -11.92 1.38 -31.53
CA ALA A 62 -12.96 0.56 -32.10
C ALA A 62 -12.57 -0.05 -33.45
N ALA A 63 -13.34 -1.08 -33.81
CA ALA A 63 -13.70 -1.55 -35.14
C ALA A 63 -12.64 -2.30 -35.96
N GLN A 64 -12.85 -3.61 -36.12
CA GLN A 64 -13.04 -4.21 -37.45
C GLN A 64 -14.12 -5.32 -37.40
N VAL A 65 -14.97 -5.32 -38.42
CA VAL A 65 -16.19 -6.12 -38.61
C VAL A 65 -15.89 -7.25 -39.60
N ALA A 66 -16.29 -8.48 -39.30
CA ALA A 66 -16.72 -9.46 -40.33
C ALA A 66 -17.49 -10.65 -39.70
N THR A 67 -18.80 -10.66 -39.99
CA THR A 67 -19.71 -11.79 -40.28
C THR A 67 -19.88 -12.96 -39.31
N GLN A 68 -21.13 -13.10 -38.86
CA GLN A 68 -21.72 -14.13 -38.02
C GLN A 68 -22.69 -15.01 -38.83
N ALA A 69 -22.62 -16.33 -38.64
CA ALA A 69 -23.68 -17.30 -38.93
C ALA A 69 -23.58 -18.50 -37.96
N THR A 70 -24.70 -19.21 -37.80
CA THR A 70 -25.23 -19.97 -36.64
C THR A 70 -24.66 -21.39 -36.33
N PRO A 71 -25.01 -21.99 -35.15
CA PRO A 71 -24.52 -23.30 -34.63
C PRO A 71 -25.48 -24.46 -35.00
N PRO A 72 -25.47 -25.68 -34.40
CA PRO A 72 -24.54 -26.36 -33.46
C PRO A 72 -24.15 -27.81 -33.90
N GLY A 73 -23.18 -28.44 -33.23
CA GLY A 73 -23.06 -29.91 -33.30
C GLY A 73 -21.72 -30.53 -32.89
N VAL A 74 -21.85 -31.51 -32.00
CA VAL A 74 -21.07 -32.76 -31.82
C VAL A 74 -19.73 -32.76 -31.07
N VAL A 75 -19.67 -33.75 -30.18
CA VAL A 75 -18.60 -34.29 -29.35
C VAL A 75 -17.38 -34.76 -30.14
N ASP A 76 -16.17 -34.69 -29.57
CA ASP A 76 -15.31 -35.85 -29.29
C ASP A 76 -14.03 -35.44 -28.53
N SER A 77 -13.32 -36.46 -28.10
CA SER A 77 -12.45 -36.63 -26.96
C SER A 77 -10.97 -36.37 -27.26
N ALA A 78 -10.23 -35.80 -26.30
CA ALA A 78 -8.80 -36.08 -26.13
C ALA A 78 -8.34 -35.69 -24.72
N ALA A 79 -8.03 -36.70 -23.91
CA ALA A 79 -7.48 -36.60 -22.56
C ALA A 79 -5.96 -36.36 -22.56
N PRO A 80 -5.38 -35.80 -21.49
CA PRO A 80 -4.02 -36.12 -21.07
C PRO A 80 -4.05 -37.18 -19.95
N ALA A 81 -3.52 -38.37 -20.25
CA ALA A 81 -3.31 -39.45 -19.31
C ALA A 81 -1.96 -39.27 -18.58
N HIS A 82 -1.97 -38.83 -17.33
CA HIS A 82 -0.82 -38.96 -16.39
C HIS A 82 -1.16 -38.42 -14.98
N LEU A 83 -2.16 -38.99 -14.30
CA LEU A 83 -2.31 -38.81 -12.84
C LEU A 83 -2.61 -40.12 -12.09
N THR A 84 -2.89 -41.22 -12.80
CA THR A 84 -3.29 -42.50 -12.20
C THR A 84 -2.13 -43.39 -11.74
N ALA A 85 -0.89 -43.09 -12.10
CA ALA A 85 0.25 -43.94 -11.72
C ALA A 85 0.72 -43.76 -10.27
N GLN A 86 0.46 -42.61 -9.63
CA GLN A 86 0.91 -42.35 -8.24
C GLN A 86 -0.06 -42.88 -7.18
N GLN A 87 -1.34 -43.10 -7.50
CA GLN A 87 -2.32 -43.59 -6.52
C GLN A 87 -2.26 -45.10 -6.26
N ALA A 88 -1.71 -45.89 -7.19
CA ALA A 88 -1.64 -47.35 -7.03
C ALA A 88 -0.55 -47.81 -6.04
N ALA A 89 0.49 -47.00 -5.79
CA ALA A 89 1.63 -47.40 -4.97
C ALA A 89 1.37 -47.34 -3.45
N GLN A 90 0.43 -46.52 -2.97
CA GLN A 90 0.17 -46.38 -1.53
C GLN A 90 -0.74 -47.47 -0.94
N GLN A 91 -1.54 -48.17 -1.76
CA GLN A 91 -2.46 -49.20 -1.26
C GLN A 91 -1.80 -50.54 -0.97
N GLN A 92 -0.63 -50.84 -1.55
CA GLN A 92 0.06 -52.11 -1.31
C GLN A 92 0.86 -52.17 0.00
N ALA A 93 1.18 -51.04 0.63
CA ALA A 93 1.93 -51.03 1.90
C ALA A 93 1.08 -51.37 3.14
N ALA A 94 -0.25 -51.29 3.06
CA ALA A 94 -1.13 -51.47 4.22
C ALA A 94 -1.54 -52.93 4.50
N GLN A 95 -1.30 -53.88 3.58
CA GLN A 95 -1.75 -55.28 3.75
C GLN A 95 -0.73 -56.22 4.39
N GLN A 96 0.55 -55.83 4.50
CA GLN A 96 1.60 -56.74 5.01
C GLN A 96 1.70 -56.81 6.54
N GLN A 97 0.96 -55.99 7.30
CA GLN A 97 1.00 -55.99 8.77
C GLN A 97 -0.08 -56.84 9.46
N ALA A 98 -0.94 -57.55 8.72
CA ALA A 98 -2.04 -58.34 9.30
C ALA A 98 -1.73 -59.84 9.54
N ALA A 99 -0.52 -60.33 9.23
CA ALA A 99 -0.24 -61.77 9.16
C ALA A 99 0.61 -62.36 10.30
N GLN A 100 0.55 -61.82 11.52
CA GLN A 100 1.13 -62.48 12.70
C GLN A 100 0.22 -62.36 13.93
N GLN A 101 -0.88 -63.13 13.93
CA GLN A 101 -1.58 -63.50 15.16
C GLN A 101 -1.37 -65.00 15.44
N PRO A 102 -0.96 -65.39 16.66
CA PRO A 102 -0.84 -66.80 17.03
C PRO A 102 -2.22 -67.46 17.07
N ARG A 103 -2.34 -68.66 16.49
CA ARG A 103 -3.56 -69.49 16.57
C ARG A 103 -3.72 -70.05 17.99
N PRO A 104 -4.89 -69.91 18.65
CA PRO A 104 -5.22 -70.66 19.86
C PRO A 104 -5.56 -72.12 19.52
N ALA A 105 -5.13 -73.06 20.37
CA ALA A 105 -5.45 -74.48 20.28
C ALA A 105 -6.94 -74.78 20.60
N PRO A 106 -7.52 -75.91 20.15
CA PRO A 106 -8.93 -76.24 20.41
C PRO A 106 -9.12 -76.82 21.82
N ALA A 107 -10.09 -76.30 22.57
CA ALA A 107 -10.54 -76.87 23.85
C ALA A 107 -11.77 -77.79 23.68
N PRO A 108 -12.04 -78.73 24.62
CA PRO A 108 -13.02 -79.82 24.46
C PRO A 108 -14.48 -79.39 24.65
N ALA A 109 -15.41 -80.22 24.17
CA ALA A 109 -16.86 -80.02 24.18
C ALA A 109 -17.49 -79.87 25.59
N PRO A 110 -18.57 -79.08 25.75
CA PRO A 110 -19.25 -78.89 27.04
C PRO A 110 -20.27 -80.00 27.37
N ALA A 111 -20.32 -80.37 28.65
CA ALA A 111 -21.33 -81.22 29.30
C ALA A 111 -22.61 -80.43 29.70
N PRO A 112 -23.74 -81.09 30.03
CA PRO A 112 -25.05 -80.44 30.13
C PRO A 112 -25.21 -79.47 31.31
N THR A 113 -25.98 -78.42 31.04
CA THR A 113 -26.42 -77.32 31.89
C THR A 113 -27.12 -77.74 33.19
N GLN A 114 -26.70 -77.15 34.31
CA GLN A 114 -27.62 -76.90 35.43
C GLN A 114 -28.23 -75.50 35.26
N GLN A 115 -29.55 -75.48 35.12
CA GLN A 115 -30.36 -74.26 35.12
C GLN A 115 -30.33 -73.64 36.51
N GLN A 116 -29.42 -72.69 36.72
CA GLN A 116 -29.50 -71.78 37.84
C GLN A 116 -30.44 -70.65 37.43
N TYR A 117 -31.61 -70.62 38.06
CA TYR A 117 -32.62 -69.57 37.98
C TYR A 117 -32.00 -68.26 38.49
N ALA A 118 -31.31 -67.56 37.60
CA ALA A 118 -30.93 -66.17 37.79
C ALA A 118 -32.21 -65.34 37.71
N GLN A 119 -32.57 -64.73 38.84
CA GLN A 119 -33.65 -63.75 38.93
C GLN A 119 -33.54 -62.76 37.76
N GLN A 120 -34.59 -62.67 36.96
CA GLN A 120 -34.78 -61.57 36.01
C GLN A 120 -34.99 -60.28 36.81
N GLN A 121 -33.89 -59.61 37.15
CA GLN A 121 -33.92 -58.19 37.45
C GLN A 121 -34.31 -57.48 36.15
N GLN A 122 -35.56 -57.04 36.09
CA GLN A 122 -36.08 -56.18 35.05
C GLN A 122 -35.28 -54.87 35.08
N ALA A 123 -34.28 -54.78 34.20
CA ALA A 123 -33.56 -53.54 33.96
C ALA A 123 -34.55 -52.53 33.38
N GLN A 124 -34.87 -51.50 34.15
CA GLN A 124 -35.61 -50.34 33.65
C GLN A 124 -34.84 -49.76 32.45
N PRO A 125 -35.48 -49.47 31.31
CA PRO A 125 -34.82 -48.85 30.18
C PRO A 125 -34.29 -47.48 30.61
N ALA A 126 -32.98 -47.29 30.50
CA ALA A 126 -32.35 -46.00 30.77
C ALA A 126 -32.99 -44.91 29.88
N PRO A 127 -33.27 -43.72 30.42
CA PRO A 127 -33.80 -42.62 29.61
C PRO A 127 -32.83 -42.36 28.47
N ASN A 128 -33.36 -42.39 27.25
CA ASN A 128 -32.61 -42.07 26.05
C ASN A 128 -32.27 -40.58 26.09
N TYR A 129 -31.08 -40.23 26.60
CA TYR A 129 -30.48 -38.93 26.38
C TYR A 129 -30.19 -38.84 24.89
N ALA A 130 -31.20 -38.42 24.14
CA ALA A 130 -31.03 -37.97 22.77
C ALA A 130 -29.82 -37.03 22.78
N GLN A 131 -28.80 -37.41 22.03
CA GLN A 131 -27.53 -36.70 21.93
C GLN A 131 -27.85 -35.24 21.57
N GLN A 132 -27.78 -34.34 22.55
CA GLN A 132 -27.92 -32.92 22.29
C GLN A 132 -26.80 -32.55 21.32
N PRO A 133 -27.11 -31.88 20.19
CA PRO A 133 -26.10 -31.39 19.28
C PRO A 133 -25.07 -30.57 20.07
N PRO A 134 -23.76 -30.72 19.79
CA PRO A 134 -22.74 -29.96 20.48
C PRO A 134 -23.05 -28.46 20.37
N PRO A 135 -22.89 -27.68 21.46
CA PRO A 135 -23.15 -26.25 21.45
C PRO A 135 -22.28 -25.61 20.36
N GLN A 136 -22.91 -24.93 19.41
CA GLN A 136 -22.17 -24.21 18.38
C GLN A 136 -21.38 -23.05 19.03
N PRO A 137 -20.14 -22.79 18.58
CA PRO A 137 -19.34 -21.71 19.14
C PRO A 137 -20.09 -20.38 18.98
N ALA A 138 -20.36 -19.73 20.12
CA ALA A 138 -21.01 -18.43 20.13
C ALA A 138 -20.09 -17.39 19.49
N TYR A 139 -20.53 -16.88 18.34
CA TYR A 139 -19.77 -15.93 17.55
C TYR A 139 -19.80 -14.52 18.18
N CYS A 140 -18.65 -13.89 18.41
CA CYS A 140 -18.59 -12.54 18.95
C CYS A 140 -18.87 -11.50 17.86
N SER A 141 -20.12 -11.02 17.78
CA SER A 141 -20.58 -10.07 16.76
C SER A 141 -19.80 -8.75 16.67
N SER A 142 -19.16 -8.34 17.77
CA SER A 142 -18.33 -7.14 17.85
C SER A 142 -16.82 -7.42 17.71
N CYS A 143 -16.39 -8.68 17.66
CA CYS A 143 -14.99 -9.03 17.56
C CYS A 143 -14.54 -9.11 16.10
N GLY A 144 -13.25 -8.87 15.88
CA GLY A 144 -12.62 -8.97 14.58
C GLY A 144 -11.11 -8.92 14.64
N THR A 145 -10.50 -8.92 13.47
CA THR A 145 -9.05 -8.85 13.28
C THR A 145 -8.73 -7.73 12.30
N VAL A 146 -7.72 -6.92 12.61
CA VAL A 146 -7.25 -5.87 11.70
C VAL A 146 -6.62 -6.51 10.46
N GLU A 147 -7.22 -6.31 9.29
CA GLU A 147 -6.71 -6.83 8.02
C GLU A 147 -5.66 -5.90 7.40
N ALA A 148 -5.84 -4.58 7.53
CA ALA A 148 -4.94 -3.60 6.95
C ALA A 148 -5.11 -2.25 7.63
N ILE A 149 -4.02 -1.48 7.68
CA ILE A 149 -4.00 -0.08 8.08
C ILE A 149 -3.42 0.69 6.90
N SER A 150 -4.20 1.61 6.33
CA SER A 150 -3.80 2.39 5.17
C SER A 150 -3.79 3.87 5.50
N ALA A 151 -2.65 4.52 5.31
CA ALA A 151 -2.57 5.98 5.34
C ALA A 151 -3.13 6.53 4.02
N VAL A 152 -4.19 7.32 4.11
CA VAL A 152 -4.84 7.98 2.98
C VAL A 152 -4.56 9.46 3.10
N ARG A 153 -3.77 10.00 2.17
CA ARG A 153 -3.59 11.44 2.04
C ARG A 153 -4.78 12.00 1.28
N GLN A 154 -5.52 12.90 1.92
CA GLN A 154 -6.59 13.66 1.30
C GLN A 154 -6.04 15.05 0.96
N GLU A 155 -6.11 15.42 -0.31
CA GLU A 155 -5.71 16.76 -0.73
C GLU A 155 -6.62 17.80 -0.07
N GLY A 156 -6.01 18.89 0.41
CA GLY A 156 -6.77 19.96 1.02
C GLY A 156 -7.60 20.70 -0.02
N HIS A 157 -8.76 21.21 0.39
CA HIS A 157 -9.52 22.12 -0.45
C HIS A 157 -8.74 23.44 -0.62
N GLY A 158 -8.51 23.83 -1.86
CA GLY A 158 -7.92 25.14 -2.17
C GLY A 158 -8.95 26.22 -1.88
N THR A 159 -8.62 27.17 -1.00
CA THR A 159 -9.47 28.32 -0.70
C THR A 159 -9.27 29.47 -1.70
N GLY A 160 -8.23 29.37 -2.54
CA GLY A 160 -7.87 30.38 -3.52
C GLY A 160 -7.01 31.50 -2.94
N ILE A 161 -6.76 31.50 -1.62
CA ILE A 161 -5.86 32.46 -0.95
C ILE A 161 -4.45 32.34 -1.54
N GLY A 162 -3.97 31.12 -1.78
CA GLY A 162 -2.68 30.90 -2.42
C GLY A 162 -2.63 31.44 -3.84
N ALA A 163 -3.73 31.35 -4.59
CA ALA A 163 -3.82 31.87 -5.94
C ALA A 163 -3.82 33.42 -5.96
N VAL A 164 -4.58 34.06 -5.09
CA VAL A 164 -4.61 35.52 -5.00
C VAL A 164 -3.28 36.06 -4.51
N GLY A 165 -2.74 35.51 -3.42
CA GLY A 165 -1.44 35.90 -2.88
C GLY A 165 -0.30 35.68 -3.88
N GLY A 166 -0.31 34.52 -4.56
CA GLY A 166 0.66 34.18 -5.60
C GLY A 166 0.56 35.08 -6.82
N ALA A 167 -0.65 35.46 -7.25
CA ALA A 167 -0.84 36.37 -8.39
C ALA A 167 -0.37 37.79 -8.08
N VAL A 168 -0.66 38.30 -6.88
CA VAL A 168 -0.19 39.63 -6.45
C VAL A 168 1.34 39.63 -6.34
N ALA A 169 1.91 38.64 -5.66
CA ALA A 169 3.37 38.52 -5.53
C ALA A 169 4.06 38.36 -6.90
N GLY A 170 3.55 37.46 -7.75
CA GLY A 170 4.08 37.19 -9.09
C GLY A 170 3.95 38.40 -10.02
N GLY A 171 2.86 39.17 -9.93
CA GLY A 171 2.67 40.40 -10.68
C GLY A 171 3.66 41.49 -10.28
N VAL A 172 3.85 41.72 -8.97
CA VAL A 172 4.80 42.71 -8.46
C VAL A 172 6.24 42.34 -8.83
N VAL A 173 6.60 41.06 -8.69
CA VAL A 173 7.92 40.55 -9.10
C VAL A 173 8.08 40.69 -10.62
N GLY A 174 7.12 40.24 -11.42
CA GLY A 174 7.16 40.35 -12.89
C GLY A 174 7.27 41.79 -13.40
N ASN A 175 6.60 42.74 -12.73
CA ASN A 175 6.68 44.16 -13.05
C ASN A 175 8.09 44.75 -12.83
N GLN A 176 8.84 44.24 -11.85
CA GLN A 176 10.20 44.70 -11.56
C GLN A 176 11.23 44.21 -12.59
N PHE A 177 11.01 43.03 -13.17
CA PHE A 177 11.91 42.46 -14.18
C PHE A 177 11.59 42.92 -15.61
N GLY A 178 10.41 43.50 -15.85
CA GLY A 178 10.05 44.09 -17.13
C GLY A 178 10.53 45.54 -17.30
N SER A 179 10.73 45.97 -18.54
CA SER A 179 10.97 47.37 -18.91
C SER A 179 9.95 47.85 -19.95
N GLY A 180 9.63 49.15 -19.93
CA GLY A 180 8.65 49.76 -20.85
C GLY A 180 7.34 48.96 -20.93
N ASN A 181 6.92 48.64 -22.16
CA ASN A 181 5.72 47.82 -22.41
C ASN A 181 5.87 46.35 -21.99
N GLY A 182 7.10 45.87 -21.81
CA GLY A 182 7.38 44.52 -21.31
C GLY A 182 6.97 44.32 -19.84
N ARG A 183 6.79 45.40 -19.07
CA ARG A 183 6.29 45.34 -17.69
C ARG A 183 4.89 44.76 -17.60
N THR A 184 3.97 45.23 -18.44
CA THR A 184 2.58 44.75 -18.44
C THR A 184 2.51 43.29 -18.82
N ALA A 185 3.23 42.89 -19.88
CA ALA A 185 3.30 41.50 -20.31
C ALA A 185 3.87 40.59 -19.21
N MET A 186 4.99 40.97 -18.59
CA MET A 186 5.61 40.20 -17.50
C MET A 186 4.76 40.20 -16.22
N THR A 187 4.00 41.26 -15.94
CA THR A 187 3.08 41.31 -14.80
C THR A 187 1.93 40.33 -14.99
N VAL A 188 1.29 40.32 -16.16
CA VAL A 188 0.20 39.38 -16.47
C VAL A 188 0.72 37.94 -16.44
N LEU A 189 1.87 37.70 -17.07
CA LEU A 189 2.52 36.39 -17.04
C LEU A 189 2.86 35.94 -15.61
N GLY A 190 3.46 36.82 -14.81
CA GLY A 190 3.81 36.57 -13.41
C GLY A 190 2.60 36.36 -12.52
N ALA A 191 1.52 37.10 -12.73
CA ALA A 191 0.28 36.94 -11.98
C ALA A 191 -0.42 35.60 -12.31
N LEU A 192 -0.49 35.22 -13.58
CA LEU A 192 -1.05 33.93 -14.01
C LEU A 192 -0.19 32.76 -13.49
N GLY A 193 1.14 32.85 -13.64
CA GLY A 193 2.07 31.85 -13.15
C GLY A 193 2.04 31.70 -11.63
N GLY A 194 2.07 32.82 -10.90
CA GLY A 194 2.01 32.86 -9.45
C GLY A 194 0.67 32.38 -8.90
N GLY A 195 -0.44 32.69 -9.57
CA GLY A 195 -1.77 32.25 -9.14
C GLY A 195 -1.99 30.74 -9.30
N LEU A 196 -1.57 30.16 -10.44
CA LEU A 196 -1.68 28.71 -10.67
C LEU A 196 -0.75 27.91 -9.74
N ALA A 197 0.49 28.37 -9.57
CA ALA A 197 1.43 27.75 -8.64
C ALA A 197 0.94 27.86 -7.19
N GLY A 198 0.43 29.03 -6.79
CA GLY A 198 -0.07 29.28 -5.44
C GLY A 198 -1.24 28.40 -5.03
N ASN A 199 -2.19 28.12 -5.93
CA ASN A 199 -3.32 27.22 -5.64
C ASN A 199 -2.85 25.77 -5.38
N SER A 200 -1.90 25.28 -6.17
CA SER A 200 -1.38 23.91 -6.03
C SER A 200 -0.60 23.74 -4.73
N VAL A 201 0.23 24.74 -4.39
CA VAL A 201 0.95 24.77 -3.11
C VAL A 201 -0.03 24.81 -1.94
N GLU A 202 -1.09 25.62 -2.04
CA GLU A 202 -2.11 25.69 -1.00
C GLU A 202 -2.77 24.33 -0.75
N LYS A 203 -3.24 23.65 -1.80
CA LYS A 203 -3.88 22.32 -1.67
C LYS A 203 -2.94 21.29 -1.05
N HIS A 204 -1.66 21.37 -1.39
CA HIS A 204 -0.64 20.47 -0.85
C HIS A 204 -0.37 20.74 0.64
N ILE A 205 -0.18 22.00 1.03
CA ILE A 205 0.05 22.38 2.43
C ILE A 205 -1.17 22.05 3.29
N ARG A 206 -2.38 22.22 2.75
CA ARG A 206 -3.63 21.93 3.45
C ARG A 206 -4.05 20.46 3.39
N SER A 207 -3.25 19.60 2.75
CA SER A 207 -3.56 18.17 2.72
C SER A 207 -3.49 17.57 4.12
N THR A 208 -4.44 16.68 4.39
CA THR A 208 -4.54 15.99 5.69
C THR A 208 -4.33 14.50 5.46
N THR A 209 -3.58 13.85 6.33
CA THR A 209 -3.42 12.39 6.32
C THR A 209 -4.40 11.78 7.31
N SER A 210 -5.24 10.88 6.82
CA SER A 210 -6.15 10.08 7.65
C SER A 210 -5.78 8.60 7.51
N TYR A 211 -5.95 7.82 8.57
CA TYR A 211 -5.72 6.38 8.58
C TYR A 211 -7.04 5.64 8.45
N SER A 212 -7.13 4.70 7.52
CA SER A 212 -8.26 3.78 7.38
C SER A 212 -7.86 2.41 7.88
N VAL A 213 -8.52 1.93 8.93
CA VAL A 213 -8.32 0.61 9.51
C VAL A 213 -9.41 -0.31 8.98
N ARG A 214 -9.01 -1.30 8.19
CA ARG A 214 -9.89 -2.37 7.70
C ARG A 214 -9.90 -3.50 8.70
N VAL A 215 -11.07 -3.84 9.23
CA VAL A 215 -11.25 -4.92 10.21
C VAL A 215 -12.13 -6.01 9.61
N ARG A 216 -11.63 -7.24 9.59
CA ARG A 216 -12.44 -8.44 9.35
C ARG A 216 -13.16 -8.78 10.63
N MET A 217 -14.45 -8.53 10.67
CA MET A 217 -15.30 -9.07 11.71
C MET A 217 -15.36 -10.58 11.52
N GLU A 218 -15.34 -11.33 12.60
CA GLU A 218 -15.38 -12.79 12.51
C GLU A 218 -16.78 -13.34 12.07
N ASN A 219 -17.81 -12.49 11.90
CA ASN A 219 -19.08 -12.81 11.20
C ASN A 219 -18.89 -12.80 9.67
N GLY A 220 -17.67 -12.60 9.21
CA GLY A 220 -17.28 -12.55 7.81
C GLY A 220 -17.50 -11.19 7.15
N LYS A 221 -18.02 -10.17 7.86
CA LYS A 221 -18.15 -8.80 7.31
C LYS A 221 -16.86 -8.02 7.50
N THR A 222 -16.60 -7.06 6.63
CA THR A 222 -15.49 -6.11 6.79
C THR A 222 -16.04 -4.74 7.20
N ARG A 223 -15.38 -4.09 8.16
CA ARG A 223 -15.70 -2.73 8.62
C ARG A 223 -14.49 -1.82 8.49
N TYR A 224 -14.73 -0.55 8.21
CA TYR A 224 -13.71 0.49 8.12
C TYR A 224 -13.85 1.48 9.25
N PHE A 225 -12.72 1.86 9.84
CA PHE A 225 -12.63 2.87 10.90
C PHE A 225 -11.59 3.90 10.50
N THR A 226 -11.98 5.17 10.52
CA THR A 226 -11.11 6.29 10.13
C THR A 226 -10.54 6.97 11.37
N TYR A 227 -9.24 7.24 11.36
CA TYR A 227 -8.49 7.92 12.41
C TYR A 227 -7.74 9.12 11.80
N HIS A 228 -7.64 10.22 12.55
CA HIS A 228 -6.84 11.39 12.15
C HIS A 228 -5.35 11.25 12.50
N GLU A 229 -5.02 10.32 13.40
CA GLU A 229 -3.67 10.02 13.84
C GLU A 229 -3.36 8.53 13.64
N ALA A 230 -2.09 8.15 13.76
CA ALA A 230 -1.68 6.77 13.66
C ALA A 230 -2.39 5.93 14.74
N PRO A 231 -3.21 4.93 14.35
CA PRO A 231 -3.94 4.13 15.31
C PRO A 231 -2.96 3.24 16.10
N PRO A 232 -3.23 2.94 17.38
CA PRO A 232 -2.36 2.11 18.22
C PRO A 232 -2.47 0.60 17.90
N PHE A 233 -2.92 0.26 16.70
CA PHE A 233 -3.17 -1.12 16.28
C PHE A 233 -2.16 -1.58 15.24
N GLN A 234 -2.01 -2.90 15.13
CA GLN A 234 -1.21 -3.53 14.08
C GLN A 234 -2.05 -4.45 13.21
N GLN A 235 -1.60 -4.70 11.98
CA GLN A 235 -2.18 -5.71 11.12
C GLN A 235 -2.12 -7.08 11.80
N GLY A 236 -3.21 -7.84 11.75
CA GLY A 236 -3.37 -9.13 12.43
C GLY A 236 -3.81 -9.04 13.89
N GLN A 237 -3.88 -7.83 14.49
CA GLN A 237 -4.30 -7.69 15.87
C GLN A 237 -5.80 -7.98 16.04
N ARG A 238 -6.13 -8.72 17.11
CA ARG A 238 -7.50 -8.95 17.54
C ARG A 238 -8.06 -7.68 18.19
N VAL A 239 -9.24 -7.27 17.75
CA VAL A 239 -9.91 -6.07 18.21
C VAL A 239 -11.39 -6.34 18.45
N ARG A 240 -11.99 -5.54 19.33
CA ARG A 240 -13.43 -5.52 19.55
C ARG A 240 -13.96 -4.10 19.32
N VAL A 241 -15.14 -4.02 18.70
CA VAL A 241 -15.85 -2.76 18.47
C VAL A 241 -16.67 -2.44 19.71
N GLN A 242 -16.37 -1.32 20.38
CA GLN A 242 -17.12 -0.81 21.54
C GLN A 242 -17.52 0.64 21.28
N ASN A 243 -18.82 0.95 21.38
CA ASN A 243 -19.36 2.30 21.17
C ASN A 243 -18.94 2.95 19.83
N GLY A 244 -18.68 2.15 18.80
CA GLY A 244 -18.21 2.62 17.49
C GLY A 244 -16.69 2.81 17.38
N THR A 245 -15.93 2.56 18.44
CA THR A 245 -14.47 2.63 18.47
C THR A 245 -13.85 1.24 18.54
N LEU A 246 -12.63 1.08 18.04
CA LEU A 246 -11.86 -0.16 18.21
C LEU A 246 -11.12 -0.13 19.54
N VAL A 247 -11.12 -1.26 20.24
CA VAL A 247 -10.23 -1.51 21.37
C VAL A 247 -9.54 -2.85 21.19
N ALA A 248 -8.30 -2.97 21.66
CA ALA A 248 -7.59 -4.23 21.67
C ALA A 248 -8.33 -5.23 22.58
N SER A 249 -8.38 -6.49 22.15
CA SER A 249 -9.02 -7.60 22.87
C SER A 249 -8.01 -8.60 23.39
#